data_AF-A0A7S8IZ13-F1
#
_entry.id   AF-A0A7S8IZ13-F1
#
_cell.length_a   1.000
_cell.length_b   1.000
_cell.length_c   1.000
_cell.angle_alpha   90.00
_cell.angle_beta   90.00
_cell.angle_gamma   90.00
#
_symmetry.space_group_name_H-M   'P 1'
#
loop_
_entity.id
_entity.type
_entity.pdbx_description
1 polymer ?
#
loop_
_entity_poly.entity_id
_entity_poly.type
_entity_poly.pdbx_seq_one_letter_code
_entity_poly.pdbx_strand_id
1 'polypeptide(L)' 'MKQTSNKDNPMKLALCGCGNLHLTCGNVTFHLTRDEFLVFAESVRRLATIVAQPSPNQPRAATESVLSRVCH' A
#
# COMPACT_ATOMS: atom_id res chain seq x y z
N MET A 1 9.86 -22.69 -24.49
CA MET A 1 9.39 -22.18 -23.18
C MET A 1 9.16 -20.68 -23.33
N LYS A 2 7.90 -20.22 -23.44
CA LYS A 2 7.61 -18.78 -23.51
C LYS A 2 7.74 -18.21 -22.10
N GLN A 3 8.77 -17.42 -21.87
CA GLN A 3 8.98 -16.70 -20.63
C GLN A 3 7.95 -15.58 -20.56
N THR A 4 6.84 -15.80 -19.85
CA THR A 4 5.90 -14.73 -19.52
C THR A 4 6.57 -13.86 -18.46
N SER A 5 7.34 -12.88 -18.92
CA SER A 5 7.70 -11.72 -18.12
C SER A 5 6.39 -11.05 -17.70
N ASN A 6 5.85 -11.47 -16.55
CA ASN A 6 4.90 -10.66 -15.81
C ASN A 6 5.70 -9.45 -15.35
N LYS A 7 5.75 -8.45 -16.24
CA LYS A 7 6.24 -7.14 -15.91
C LYS A 7 5.20 -6.60 -14.92
N ASP A 8 5.41 -6.86 -13.63
CA ASP A 8 4.63 -6.29 -12.55
C ASP A 8 4.70 -4.78 -12.73
N ASN A 9 3.68 -4.23 -13.40
CA ASN A 9 3.60 -2.82 -13.64
C ASN A 9 3.28 -2.20 -12.28
N PRO A 10 4.20 -1.39 -11.71
CA PRO A 10 4.02 -0.85 -10.38
C PRO A 10 2.73 -0.03 -10.34
N MET A 11 1.95 -0.21 -9.28
CA MET A 11 0.73 0.55 -9.06
C MET A 11 1.11 2.04 -8.97
N LYS A 12 0.54 2.87 -9.84
CA LYS A 12 0.87 4.29 -9.94
C LYS A 12 -0.33 5.13 -9.53
N LEU A 13 -0.11 6.05 -8.60
CA LEU A 13 -1.05 7.09 -8.24
C LEU A 13 -0.55 8.43 -8.80
N ALA A 14 -1.37 9.15 -9.55
CA ALA A 14 -0.98 10.42 -10.15
C ALA A 14 -2.13 11.44 -10.18
N LEU A 15 -1.82 12.70 -9.84
CA LEU A 15 -2.72 13.83 -10.05
C LEU A 15 -2.65 14.27 -11.52
N CYS A 16 -3.80 14.35 -12.19
CA CYS A 16 -3.91 14.76 -13.57
C CYS A 16 -4.12 16.27 -13.67
N GLY A 17 -3.67 16.89 -14.77
CA GLY A 17 -3.86 18.31 -15.05
C GLY A 17 -5.32 18.75 -15.19
N CYS A 18 -6.27 17.81 -15.27
CA CYS A 18 -7.70 18.07 -15.20
C CYS A 18 -8.26 18.17 -13.77
N GLY A 19 -7.41 18.06 -12.74
CA GLY A 19 -7.79 18.14 -11.32
C GLY A 19 -8.24 16.82 -10.69
N ASN A 20 -8.24 15.73 -11.47
CA ASN A 20 -8.66 14.39 -11.05
C ASN A 20 -7.47 13.49 -10.70
N LEU A 21 -7.72 12.40 -9.96
CA LEU A 21 -6.69 11.44 -9.59
C LEU A 21 -6.80 10.17 -10.42
N HIS A 22 -5.66 9.68 -10.92
CA HIS A 22 -5.58 8.42 -11.65
C HIS A 22 -4.87 7.37 -10.81
N LEU A 23 -5.50 6.20 -10.68
CA LEU A 23 -4.89 5.00 -10.10
C LEU A 23 -4.70 3.97 -11.22
N THR A 24 -3.45 3.70 -11.59
CA THR A 24 -3.11 2.70 -12.59
C THR A 24 -2.60 1.42 -11.92
N CYS A 25 -3.21 0.30 -12.25
CA CYS A 25 -2.81 -1.04 -11.83
C CYS A 25 -2.73 -1.94 -13.07
N GLY A 26 -1.51 -2.28 -13.51
CA GLY A 26 -1.34 -3.02 -14.75
C GLY A 26 -1.88 -2.24 -15.95
N ASN A 27 -2.85 -2.85 -16.64
CA ASN A 27 -3.49 -2.29 -17.83
C ASN A 27 -4.80 -1.56 -17.50
N VAL A 28 -5.16 -1.46 -16.22
CA VAL A 28 -6.38 -0.79 -15.75
C VAL A 28 -6.01 0.56 -15.16
N THR A 29 -6.71 1.62 -15.56
CA THR A 29 -6.60 2.95 -14.94
C THR A 29 -7.97 3.40 -14.48
N PHE A 30 -8.09 3.68 -13.18
CA PHE A 30 -9.27 4.30 -12.60
C PHE A 30 -9.10 5.81 -12.63
N HIS A 31 -10.09 6.50 -13.20
CA HIS A 31 -10.19 7.95 -13.16
C HIS A 31 -11.16 8.32 -12.04
N LEU A 32 -10.67 9.06 -11.06
CA LEU A 32 -11.45 9.49 -9.90
C LEU A 32 -11.60 11.01 -9.94
N THR A 33 -12.85 11.46 -9.90
CA THR A 33 -13.15 12.85 -9.55
C THR A 33 -12.63 13.17 -8.14
N ARG A 34 -12.60 14.45 -7.77
CA ARG A 34 -12.18 14.87 -6.43
C ARG A 34 -12.97 14.18 -5.32
N ASP A 35 -14.30 14.10 -5.44
CA ASP A 35 -15.16 13.55 -4.41
C ASP A 35 -14.99 12.02 -4.31
N GLU A 36 -14.91 11.33 -5.46
CA GLU A 36 -14.61 9.90 -5.51
C GLU A 36 -13.24 9.57 -4.92
N PHE A 37 -12.24 10.43 -5.15
CA PHE A 37 -10.92 10.26 -4.55
C PHE A 37 -10.97 10.35 -3.02
N LEU A 38 -11.69 11.33 -2.47
CA LEU A 38 -11.81 11.47 -1.01
C LEU A 38 -12.46 10.23 -0.38
N VAL A 39 -13.51 9.69 -1.01
CA VAL A 39 -14.16 8.44 -0.57
C VAL A 39 -13.21 7.25 -0.67
N PHE A 40 -12.44 7.15 -1.75
CA PHE A 40 -11.44 6.11 -1.95
C PHE A 40 -10.35 6.16 -0.88
N ALA A 41 -9.78 7.34 -0.63
CA ALA A 41 -8.71 7.53 0.36
C ALA A 41 -9.16 7.18 1.79
N GLU A 42 -10.37 7.59 2.16
CA GLU A 42 -10.96 7.24 3.46
C GLU A 42 -11.16 5.72 3.61
N SER A 43 -11.59 5.05 2.55
CA SER A 43 -11.77 3.59 2.53
C SER A 43 -10.44 2.86 2.70
N VAL A 44 -9.39 3.30 1.98
CA VAL A 44 -8.02 2.76 2.11
C VAL A 44 -7.47 2.98 3.52
N ARG A 45 -7.71 4.16 4.12
CA ARG A 45 -7.27 4.47 5.50
C ARG A 45 -7.88 3.52 6.52
N ARG A 46 -9.18 3.25 6.42
CA ARG A 46 -9.87 2.28 7.30
C ARG A 46 -9.31 0.88 7.12
N LEU A 47 -9.09 0.45 5.88
CA LEU A 47 -8.47 -0.84 5.59
C LEU A 47 -7.06 -0.94 6.16
N ALA A 48 -6.23 0.10 6.00
CA ALA A 48 -4.89 0.13 6.56
C ALA A 48 -4.90 0.00 8.09
N THR A 49 -5.89 0.60 8.77
CA THR A 49 -6.04 0.47 10.22
C THR A 49 -6.35 -0.98 10.63
N ILE A 50 -7.18 -1.68 9.86
CA ILE A 50 -7.50 -3.10 10.09
C ILE A 50 -6.26 -3.96 9.87
N VAL A 51 -5.53 -3.75 8.77
CA VAL A 51 -4.33 -4.53 8.42
C VAL A 51 -3.18 -4.25 9.38
N ALA A 52 -3.08 -3.04 9.93
CA ALA A 52 -2.07 -2.68 10.92
C ALA A 52 -2.32 -3.31 12.31
N GLN A 53 -3.52 -3.84 12.57
CA GLN A 53 -3.74 -4.58 13.82
C GLN A 53 -2.90 -5.86 13.81
N PRO A 54 -2.04 -6.08 14.82
CA PRO A 54 -1.33 -7.34 14.94
C PRO A 54 -2.33 -8.48 15.03
N SER A 55 -2.12 -9.51 14.21
CA SER A 55 -2.92 -10.72 14.24
C SER A 55 -2.96 -11.26 15.69
N PRO A 56 -4.11 -11.70 16.21
CA PRO A 56 -4.19 -12.33 17.53
C PRO A 56 -3.34 -13.62 17.63
N ASN A 57 -2.84 -14.15 16.50
CA ASN A 57 -1.90 -15.27 16.44
C ASN A 57 -0.43 -14.85 16.34
N GLN A 58 -0.10 -13.56 16.43
CA GLN A 58 1.29 -13.12 16.51
C GLN A 58 1.78 -13.38 17.94
N PRO A 59 2.79 -14.25 18.15
CA PRO A 59 3.37 -14.43 19.48
C PRO A 59 3.85 -13.06 19.95
N ARG A 60 3.30 -12.57 21.07
CA ARG A 60 3.89 -11.47 21.82
C ARG A 60 5.26 -11.98 22.26
N ALA A 61 6.28 -11.75 21.45
CA ALA A 61 7.66 -11.90 21.88
C ALA A 61 7.80 -10.94 23.07
N ALA A 62 7.87 -11.54 24.25
CA ALA A 62 8.10 -10.85 25.48
C ALA A 62 9.39 -10.04 25.36
N THR A 63 9.30 -8.83 25.89
CA THR A 63 10.38 -7.97 26.37
C THR A 63 11.71 -8.69 26.58
N GLU A 64 12.70 -8.48 25.72
CA GLU A 64 14.10 -8.53 26.12
C GLU A 64 14.88 -7.39 25.45
N SER A 65 15.16 -6.39 26.30
CA SER A 65 16.25 -5.44 26.14
C SER A 65 17.57 -6.20 25.97
N VAL A 66 18.07 -6.30 24.74
CA VAL A 66 19.49 -6.64 24.51
C VAL A 66 20.19 -5.41 23.97
N LEU A 67 20.90 -4.78 24.90
CA LEU A 67 21.92 -3.76 24.71
C LEU A 67 22.76 -3.98 23.43
N SER A 68 23.01 -2.85 22.75
CA SER A 68 24.31 -2.45 22.21
C SER A 68 25.14 -3.53 21.51
N ARG A 69 25.09 -3.57 20.18
CA ARG A 69 26.21 -4.06 19.37
C ARG A 69 26.80 -2.88 18.59
N VAL A 70 27.74 -2.19 19.23
CA VAL A 70 28.74 -1.36 18.55
C VAL A 70 29.72 -2.32 17.86
N CYS A 71 29.91 -2.17 16.55
CA CYS A 71 30.95 -2.90 15.82
C CYS A 71 32.31 -2.27 16.14
N HIS A 72 33.26 -3.08 16.60
CA HIS A 72 34.70 -2.79 16.58
C HIS A 72 35.32 -3.46 15.34
#